data_AF-A0A952ILI8-F1
#
_entry.id   AF-A0A952ILI8-F1
#
_cell.length_a   1.000
_cell.length_b   1.000
_cell.length_c   1.000
_cell.angle_alpha   90.00
_cell.angle_beta   90.00
_cell.angle_gamma   90.00
#
_symmetry.space_group_name_H-M   'P 1'
#
loop_
_entity.id
_entity.type
_entity.pdbx_description
1 polymer ?
#
loop_
_entity_poly.entity_id
_entity_poly.type
_entity_poly.pdbx_seq_one_letter_code
_entity_poly.pdbx_strand_id
1 'polypeptide(L)'
;LTLRGKDQPMGHIVTVLCKWSAYSKTPEMRHMVKRTHDPAQRRDKAVEYFSSTYFQNIHEFSDSLTATFQPHSEGAKIIEEIGECTLSFGAYSQHYELVCTATRLAENDPLFQATYWHNLLFNPTLHPETIVLQFKPDWDRSSAHSA
;
A
#
# COMPACT_ATOMS: atom_id res chain seq x y z
N LEU A 1 8.46 6.79 -7.49
CA LEU A 1 8.41 7.69 -6.32
C LEU A 1 9.52 8.70 -6.45
N THR A 2 9.18 9.99 -6.41
CA THR A 2 10.13 11.11 -6.50
C THR A 2 10.01 11.94 -5.23
N LEU A 3 11.13 12.21 -4.55
CA LEU A 3 11.13 12.97 -3.30
C LEU A 3 10.94 14.46 -3.59
N ARG A 4 10.33 15.20 -2.65
CA ARG A 4 10.18 16.65 -2.79
C ARG A 4 11.55 17.32 -3.02
N GLY A 5 11.62 18.17 -4.04
CA GLY A 5 12.85 18.90 -4.40
C GLY A 5 13.90 18.06 -5.15
N LYS A 6 13.53 16.86 -5.60
CA LYS A 6 14.35 16.04 -6.50
C LYS A 6 13.64 15.89 -7.84
N ASP A 7 14.41 15.92 -8.92
CA ASP A 7 13.89 15.72 -10.28
C ASP A 7 13.95 14.25 -10.71
N GLN A 8 14.80 13.45 -10.06
CA GLN A 8 14.97 12.03 -10.37
C GLN A 8 14.18 11.13 -9.38
N PRO A 9 13.50 10.09 -9.88
CA PRO A 9 12.84 9.11 -9.02
C PRO A 9 13.85 8.39 -8.12
N MET A 10 13.49 8.24 -6.84
CA MET A 10 14.27 7.43 -5.88
C MET A 10 14.14 5.94 -6.19
N GLY A 11 13.01 5.52 -6.75
CA GLY A 11 12.76 4.13 -7.14
C GLY A 11 11.28 3.78 -7.27
N HIS A 12 11.03 2.48 -7.36
CA HIS A 12 9.71 1.87 -7.48
C HIS A 12 9.27 1.25 -6.16
N ILE A 13 8.01 1.47 -5.79
CA ILE A 13 7.35 0.83 -4.65
C ILE A 13 6.03 0.23 -5.13
N VAL A 14 5.57 -0.80 -4.44
CA VAL A 14 4.22 -1.35 -4.63
C VAL A 14 3.35 -0.83 -3.51
N THR A 15 2.29 -0.11 -3.86
CA THR A 15 1.32 0.41 -2.90
C THR A 15 0.09 -0.47 -2.82
N VAL A 16 -0.53 -0.49 -1.63
CA VAL A 16 -1.84 -1.06 -1.38
C VAL A 16 -2.82 0.09 -1.18
N LEU A 17 -3.95 0.07 -1.89
CA LEU A 17 -5.05 0.99 -1.64
C LEU A 17 -5.88 0.43 -0.47
N CYS A 18 -5.95 1.18 0.62
CA CYS A 18 -6.60 0.71 1.83
C CYS A 18 -8.11 0.93 1.80
N LYS A 19 -8.85 0.07 2.51
CA LYS A 19 -10.26 0.30 2.83
C LYS A 19 -10.40 1.18 4.07
N TRP A 20 -11.51 1.89 4.19
CA TRP A 20 -11.88 2.49 5.48
C TRP A 20 -11.98 1.41 6.55
N SER A 21 -11.72 1.79 7.80
CA SER A 21 -11.76 0.86 8.94
C SER A 21 -13.08 0.07 9.02
N ALA A 22 -14.22 0.72 8.72
CA ALA A 22 -15.55 0.10 8.68
C ALA A 22 -15.69 -1.04 7.65
N TYR A 23 -14.90 -1.02 6.59
CA TYR A 23 -14.92 -2.02 5.51
C TYR A 23 -13.66 -2.91 5.50
N SER A 24 -12.83 -2.79 6.52
CA SER A 24 -11.57 -3.53 6.63
C SER A 24 -11.82 -5.03 6.67
N LYS A 25 -11.02 -5.78 5.91
CA LYS A 25 -11.01 -7.24 5.87
C LYS A 25 -9.85 -7.86 6.64
N THR A 26 -9.22 -7.08 7.51
CA THR A 26 -8.06 -7.51 8.29
C THR A 26 -8.30 -8.81 9.08
N PRO A 27 -9.43 -9.00 9.78
CA PRO A 27 -9.70 -10.26 10.47
C PRO A 27 -9.72 -11.47 9.52
N GLU A 28 -10.35 -11.34 8.35
CA GLU A 28 -10.44 -12.40 7.34
C GLU A 28 -9.08 -12.71 6.73
N MET A 29 -8.30 -11.69 6.38
CA MET A 29 -6.92 -11.85 5.88
C MET A 29 -6.04 -12.57 6.92
N ARG A 30 -6.11 -12.13 8.17
CA ARG A 30 -5.39 -12.78 9.29
C ARG A 30 -5.81 -14.23 9.48
N HIS A 31 -7.09 -14.54 9.39
CA HIS A 31 -7.59 -15.91 9.46
C HIS A 31 -7.06 -16.77 8.31
N MET A 32 -7.08 -16.25 7.06
CA MET A 32 -6.54 -16.96 5.89
C MET A 32 -5.07 -17.30 6.05
N VAL A 33 -4.24 -16.35 6.49
CA VAL A 33 -2.80 -16.56 6.75
C VAL A 33 -2.59 -17.66 7.78
N LYS A 34 -3.31 -17.61 8.90
CA LYS A 34 -3.16 -18.59 10.00
C LYS A 34 -3.68 -19.99 9.63
N ARG A 35 -4.71 -20.08 8.78
CA ARG A 35 -5.33 -21.35 8.40
C ARG A 35 -4.59 -22.06 7.26
N THR A 36 -4.07 -21.30 6.29
CA THR A 36 -3.47 -21.86 5.06
C THR A 36 -1.96 -21.66 5.08
N HIS A 37 -1.23 -22.74 5.43
CA HIS A 37 0.23 -22.70 5.60
C HIS A 37 0.96 -22.69 4.25
N ASP A 38 0.46 -23.43 3.27
CA ASP A 38 1.00 -23.47 1.91
C ASP A 38 0.87 -22.08 1.24
N PRO A 39 1.98 -21.45 0.80
CA PRO A 39 1.95 -20.12 0.19
C PRO A 39 1.18 -20.05 -1.14
N ALA A 40 1.25 -21.09 -1.97
CA ALA A 40 0.55 -21.11 -3.25
C ALA A 40 -0.96 -21.17 -3.04
N GLN A 41 -1.42 -22.08 -2.17
CA GLN A 41 -2.84 -22.18 -1.82
C GLN A 41 -3.35 -20.91 -1.13
N ARG A 42 -2.51 -20.26 -0.29
CA ARG A 42 -2.88 -19.00 0.37
C ARG A 42 -3.08 -17.88 -0.65
N ARG A 43 -2.17 -17.74 -1.61
CA ARG A 43 -2.27 -16.78 -2.70
C ARG A 43 -3.55 -17.01 -3.51
N ASP A 44 -3.83 -18.25 -3.91
CA ASP A 44 -4.99 -18.54 -4.75
C ASP A 44 -6.30 -18.22 -4.04
N LYS A 45 -6.43 -18.58 -2.75
CA LYS A 45 -7.58 -18.20 -1.92
C LYS A 45 -7.72 -16.69 -1.76
N ALA A 46 -6.61 -15.97 -1.62
CA ALA A 46 -6.64 -14.51 -1.52
C ALA A 46 -7.15 -13.88 -2.82
N VAL A 47 -6.66 -14.34 -3.98
CA VAL A 47 -7.13 -13.88 -5.30
C VAL A 47 -8.62 -14.17 -5.47
N GLU A 48 -9.06 -15.39 -5.17
CA GLU A 48 -10.48 -15.77 -5.23
C GLU A 48 -11.34 -14.83 -4.35
N TYR A 49 -10.94 -14.65 -3.09
CA TYR A 49 -11.64 -13.79 -2.13
C TYR A 49 -11.76 -12.33 -2.61
N PHE A 50 -10.65 -11.73 -3.07
CA PHE A 50 -10.68 -10.33 -3.52
C PHE A 50 -11.40 -10.17 -4.87
N SER A 51 -11.25 -11.11 -5.80
CA SER A 51 -11.88 -11.04 -7.12
C SER A 51 -13.41 -11.03 -7.06
N SER A 52 -14.00 -11.68 -6.06
CA SER A 52 -15.45 -11.74 -5.87
C SER A 52 -16.10 -10.41 -5.44
N THR A 53 -15.30 -9.42 -4.99
CA THR A 53 -15.82 -8.22 -4.31
C THR A 53 -15.25 -6.88 -4.79
N TYR A 54 -14.21 -6.86 -5.62
CA TYR A 54 -13.37 -5.67 -5.78
C TYR A 54 -13.99 -4.51 -6.58
N PHE A 55 -14.63 -4.78 -7.72
CA PHE A 55 -15.04 -3.71 -8.65
C PHE A 55 -16.38 -3.04 -8.33
N GLN A 56 -17.16 -3.59 -7.40
CA GLN A 56 -18.52 -3.08 -7.14
C GLN A 56 -18.56 -1.98 -6.06
N ASN A 57 -17.55 -1.88 -5.19
CA ASN A 57 -17.63 -1.11 -3.95
C ASN A 57 -16.50 -0.06 -3.79
N ILE A 58 -16.29 0.81 -4.79
CA ILE A 58 -15.24 1.85 -4.75
C ILE A 58 -15.37 2.75 -3.50
N HIS A 59 -16.58 3.04 -3.03
CA HIS A 59 -16.85 3.86 -1.84
C HIS A 59 -16.31 3.27 -0.52
N GLU A 60 -15.94 1.98 -0.50
CA GLU A 60 -15.32 1.34 0.67
C GLU A 60 -13.84 1.69 0.83
N PHE A 61 -13.20 2.20 -0.22
CA PHE A 61 -11.78 2.53 -0.22
C PHE A 61 -11.54 3.92 0.35
N SER A 62 -10.48 4.05 1.14
CA SER A 62 -9.95 5.35 1.54
C SER A 62 -9.07 5.92 0.43
N ASP A 63 -8.71 7.18 0.59
CA ASP A 63 -7.72 7.86 -0.26
C ASP A 63 -6.28 7.46 0.08
N SER A 64 -6.08 6.66 1.14
CA SER A 64 -4.77 6.37 1.67
C SER A 64 -4.13 5.16 1.00
N LEU A 65 -2.90 5.37 0.55
CA LEU A 65 -2.04 4.32 0.02
C LEU A 65 -1.02 3.91 1.10
N THR A 66 -0.60 2.65 1.11
CA THR A 66 0.45 2.18 2.00
C THR A 66 1.47 1.32 1.25
N ALA A 67 2.72 1.27 1.73
CA ALA A 67 3.72 0.36 1.20
C ALA A 67 4.58 -0.23 2.32
N THR A 68 5.05 -1.46 2.12
CA THR A 68 5.97 -2.16 3.01
C THR A 68 7.42 -1.97 2.59
N PHE A 69 8.29 -1.83 3.56
CA PHE A 69 9.75 -1.77 3.38
C PHE A 69 10.43 -2.76 4.32
N GLN A 70 11.64 -3.19 3.93
CA GLN A 70 12.46 -4.03 4.80
C GLN A 70 12.83 -3.28 6.09
N PRO A 71 13.08 -4.00 7.19
CA PRO A 71 13.66 -3.41 8.39
C PRO A 71 14.94 -2.65 8.04
N HIS A 72 15.17 -1.52 8.71
CA HIS A 72 16.35 -0.66 8.50
C HIS A 72 16.52 -0.13 7.06
N SER A 73 15.45 -0.11 6.26
CA SER A 73 15.50 0.45 4.90
C SER A 73 15.90 1.93 4.92
N GLU A 74 17.04 2.25 4.30
CA GLU A 74 17.49 3.64 4.11
C GLU A 74 16.48 4.46 3.31
N GLY A 75 15.90 3.86 2.26
CA GLY A 75 14.87 4.49 1.45
C GLY A 75 13.63 4.87 2.26
N ALA A 76 13.15 3.96 3.14
CA ALA A 76 12.03 4.26 4.02
C ALA A 76 12.35 5.42 4.98
N LYS A 77 13.56 5.42 5.55
CA LYS A 77 14.03 6.48 6.44
C LYS A 77 14.07 7.84 5.74
N ILE A 78 14.62 7.90 4.52
CA ILE A 78 14.70 9.15 3.74
C ILE A 78 13.30 9.66 3.38
N ILE A 79 12.39 8.75 2.97
CA ILE A 79 10.99 9.12 2.67
C ILE A 79 10.33 9.72 3.92
N GLU A 80 10.49 9.07 5.08
CA GLU A 80 9.93 9.52 6.36
C GLU A 80 10.51 10.88 6.79
N GLU A 81 11.81 11.08 6.66
CA GLU A 81 12.50 12.34 7.01
C GLU A 81 12.08 13.52 6.13
N ILE A 82 11.88 13.29 4.82
CA ILE A 82 11.43 14.33 3.89
C ILE A 82 9.93 14.59 4.05
N GLY A 83 9.15 13.55 4.33
CA GLY A 83 7.72 13.63 4.64
C GLY A 83 6.81 13.98 3.45
N GLU A 84 7.36 14.29 2.28
CA GLU A 84 6.60 14.60 1.07
C GLU A 84 7.27 13.98 -0.18
N CYS A 85 6.46 13.35 -1.03
CA CYS A 85 6.91 12.76 -2.28
C CYS A 85 5.83 12.81 -3.35
N THR A 86 6.19 12.52 -4.58
CA THR A 86 5.26 12.31 -5.69
C THR A 86 5.26 10.83 -6.09
N LEU A 87 4.07 10.25 -6.14
CA LEU A 87 3.83 8.90 -6.64
C LEU A 87 3.26 8.97 -8.07
N SER A 88 4.06 8.55 -9.03
CA SER A 88 3.67 8.49 -10.44
C SER A 88 3.11 7.11 -10.77
N PHE A 89 1.88 7.05 -11.27
CA PHE A 89 1.22 5.83 -11.72
C PHE A 89 0.86 5.94 -13.20
N GLY A 90 1.24 4.94 -13.99
CA GLY A 90 0.85 4.82 -15.39
C GLY A 90 0.10 3.51 -15.63
N ALA A 91 -1.10 3.59 -16.20
CA ALA A 91 -1.85 2.42 -16.65
C ALA A 91 -2.65 2.77 -17.90
N TYR A 92 -2.56 1.92 -18.93
CA TYR A 92 -3.16 2.18 -20.24
C TYR A 92 -2.71 3.56 -20.79
N SER A 93 -3.65 4.38 -21.28
CA SER A 93 -3.41 5.74 -21.76
C SER A 93 -3.61 6.80 -20.67
N GLN A 94 -3.48 6.44 -19.39
CA GLN A 94 -3.70 7.35 -18.28
C GLN A 94 -2.48 7.39 -17.36
N HIS A 95 -2.10 8.60 -17.01
CA HIS A 95 -1.03 8.88 -16.06
C HIS A 95 -1.57 9.70 -14.90
N TYR A 96 -1.09 9.40 -13.70
CA TYR A 96 -1.43 10.08 -12.45
C TYR A 96 -0.15 10.48 -11.72
N GLU A 97 -0.08 11.73 -11.28
CA GLU A 97 0.95 12.23 -10.38
C GLU A 97 0.29 12.61 -9.06
N LEU A 98 0.48 11.78 -8.04
CA LEU A 98 -0.07 12.02 -6.72
C LEU A 98 0.99 12.66 -5.83
N VAL A 99 0.76 13.90 -5.43
CA VAL A 99 1.59 14.54 -4.41
C VAL A 99 1.13 14.00 -3.06
N CYS A 100 2.00 13.38 -2.28
CA CYS A 100 1.66 12.70 -1.06
C CYS A 100 2.49 13.16 0.12
N THR A 101 1.84 13.32 1.28
CA THR A 101 2.52 13.28 2.57
C THR A 101 2.84 11.82 2.91
N ALA A 102 4.08 11.55 3.32
CA ALA A 102 4.53 10.23 3.70
C ALA A 102 4.77 10.17 5.21
N THR A 103 4.16 9.19 5.88
CA THR A 103 4.26 9.01 7.34
C THR A 103 4.44 7.55 7.70
N ARG A 104 5.23 7.28 8.74
CA ARG A 104 5.37 5.92 9.27
C ARG A 104 4.16 5.56 10.14
N LEU A 105 3.61 4.38 9.91
CA LEU A 105 2.51 3.85 10.72
C LEU A 105 3.05 3.04 11.90
N ALA A 106 2.39 3.19 13.06
CA ALA A 106 2.60 2.33 14.21
C ALA A 106 2.00 0.94 13.98
N GLU A 107 2.54 -0.10 14.61
CA GLU A 107 2.06 -1.47 14.39
C GLU A 107 0.58 -1.68 14.77
N ASN A 108 0.09 -0.94 15.76
CA ASN A 108 -1.31 -0.98 16.19
C ASN A 108 -2.25 -0.15 15.30
N ASP A 109 -1.72 0.57 14.30
CA ASP A 109 -2.53 1.32 13.35
C ASP A 109 -3.36 0.36 12.47
N PRO A 110 -4.67 0.61 12.27
CA PRO A 110 -5.51 -0.23 11.43
C PRO A 110 -5.00 -0.40 9.99
N LEU A 111 -4.42 0.65 9.40
CA LEU A 111 -3.83 0.62 8.06
C LEU A 111 -2.54 -0.20 8.05
N PHE A 112 -1.73 -0.13 9.11
CA PHE A 112 -0.57 -1.02 9.28
C PHE A 112 -1.03 -2.47 9.24
N GLN A 113 -1.99 -2.83 10.09
CA GLN A 113 -2.48 -4.21 10.19
C GLN A 113 -3.07 -4.69 8.87
N ALA A 114 -3.91 -3.88 8.22
CA ALA A 114 -4.48 -4.23 6.92
C ALA A 114 -3.40 -4.49 5.87
N THR A 115 -2.40 -3.63 5.79
CA THR A 115 -1.28 -3.74 4.84
C THR A 115 -0.41 -4.96 5.12
N TYR A 116 -0.06 -5.19 6.38
CA TYR A 116 0.75 -6.32 6.81
C TYR A 116 0.07 -7.64 6.48
N TRP A 117 -1.20 -7.82 6.90
CA TRP A 117 -1.92 -9.06 6.65
C TRP A 117 -2.24 -9.26 5.17
N HIS A 118 -2.51 -8.19 4.42
CA HIS A 118 -2.63 -8.24 2.96
C HIS A 118 -1.34 -8.77 2.32
N ASN A 119 -0.20 -8.13 2.59
CA ASN A 119 1.05 -8.51 1.94
C ASN A 119 1.53 -9.90 2.36
N LEU A 120 1.24 -10.36 3.58
CA LEU A 120 1.59 -11.71 4.03
C LEU A 120 0.77 -12.82 3.33
N LEU A 121 -0.35 -12.48 2.66
CA LEU A 121 -1.07 -13.42 1.78
C LEU A 121 -0.28 -13.71 0.50
N PHE A 122 0.50 -12.74 0.01
CA PHE A 122 1.19 -12.80 -1.27
C PHE A 122 2.72 -12.95 -1.14
N ASN A 123 3.28 -12.55 -0.01
CA ASN A 123 4.70 -12.62 0.31
C ASN A 123 4.90 -13.41 1.61
N PRO A 124 5.15 -14.73 1.55
CA PRO A 124 5.38 -15.55 2.73
C PRO A 124 6.68 -15.20 3.48
N THR A 125 7.58 -14.47 2.82
CA THR A 125 8.87 -14.02 3.38
C THR A 125 8.83 -12.59 3.92
N LEU A 126 7.64 -12.01 4.09
CA LEU A 126 7.49 -10.68 4.68
C LEU A 126 8.07 -10.67 6.09
N HIS A 127 9.01 -9.76 6.34
CA HIS A 127 9.67 -9.66 7.64
C HIS A 127 8.69 -9.19 8.72
N PRO A 128 8.70 -9.76 9.94
CA PRO A 128 7.79 -9.36 11.01
C PRO A 128 7.96 -7.89 11.42
N GLU A 129 9.19 -7.38 11.38
CA GLU A 129 9.54 -5.97 11.67
C GLU A 129 9.50 -5.08 10.41
N THR A 130 8.69 -5.43 9.42
CA THR A 130 8.53 -4.60 8.21
C THR A 130 8.06 -3.19 8.58
N ILE A 131 8.60 -2.19 7.90
CA ILE A 131 8.15 -0.81 8.05
C ILE A 131 6.97 -0.62 7.11
N VAL A 132 5.88 -0.01 7.59
CA VAL A 132 4.78 0.42 6.74
C VAL A 132 4.74 1.94 6.72
N LEU A 133 4.85 2.51 5.52
CA LEU A 133 4.60 3.93 5.30
C LEU A 133 3.22 4.12 4.69
N GLN A 134 2.48 5.12 5.19
CA GLN A 134 1.30 5.67 4.55
C GLN A 134 1.71 6.80 3.62
N PHE A 135 1.06 6.87 2.46
CA PHE A 135 1.13 7.96 1.51
C PHE A 135 -0.28 8.51 1.37
N LYS A 136 -0.51 9.69 1.94
CA LYS A 136 -1.80 10.38 1.84
C LYS A 136 -1.73 11.41 0.72
N PRO A 137 -2.52 11.26 -0.36
CA PRO A 137 -2.54 12.22 -1.44
C PRO A 137 -3.09 13.58 -0.99
N ASP A 138 -2.44 14.64 -1.47
CA ASP A 138 -2.97 15.99 -1.54
C ASP A 138 -3.61 16.15 -2.92
N TRP A 139 -4.94 16.01 -2.97
CA TRP A 139 -5.69 16.00 -4.23
C TRP A 139 -5.65 17.34 -4.96
N ASP A 140 -5.52 18.46 -4.24
CA ASP A 140 -5.45 19.80 -4.84
C ASP A 140 -4.13 20.03 -5.58
N ARG A 141 -3.07 19.33 -5.17
CA ARG A 141 -1.74 19.37 -5.81
C ARG A 141 -1.48 18.20 -6.74
N SER A 142 -2.37 17.22 -6.78
CA SER A 142 -2.25 16.02 -7.62
C SER A 142 -2.83 16.26 -9.01
N SER A 143 -2.40 15.47 -9.99
CA SER A 143 -2.86 15.65 -11.37
C SER A 143 -3.05 14.32 -12.11
N ALA A 144 -3.89 14.36 -13.14
CA ALA A 144 -4.19 13.24 -14.00
C ALA A 144 -4.20 13.72 -15.45
N HIS A 145 -3.47 13.03 -16.33
CA HIS A 145 -3.36 13.40 -17.74
C HIS A 145 -3.48 12.16 -18.61
N SER A 146 -4.16 12.30 -19.75
CA SER A 146 -4.12 11.28 -20.79
C SER A 146 -2.74 11.29 -21.46
N ALA A 147 -2.17 10.12 -21.65
CA ALA A 147 -0.91 9.93 -22.37
C ALA A 147 -1.12 10.05 -23.89
#